data_AF-A0A2N1VGU8-F1
#
_entry.id   AF-A0A2N1VGU8-F1
#
_cell.length_a   1.000
_cell.length_b   1.000
_cell.length_c   1.000
_cell.angle_alpha   90.00
_cell.angle_beta   90.00
_cell.angle_gamma   90.00
#
_symmetry.space_group_name_H-M   'P 1'
#
loop_
_entity.id
_entity.type
_entity.pdbx_description
1 polymer ?
#
loop_
_entity_poly.entity_id
_entity_poly.type
_entity_poly.pdbx_seq_one_letter_code
_entity_poly.pdbx_strand_id
1 'polypeptide(L)' 'MDNEKPVCKDVMAHICDNLGEELESPNCLLIKKHIEECDNCNHYFKSVETTIEFYKKYNVTISEDAHNRLMECLGLNE' A
#
# COMPACT_ATOMS: atom_id res chain seq x y z
N MET A 1 -28.13 9.51 -21.06
CA MET A 1 -26.97 9.79 -20.19
C MET A 1 -26.17 8.51 -20.18
N ASP A 2 -25.14 8.45 -21.03
CA ASP A 2 -24.29 7.26 -21.12
C ASP A 2 -23.50 7.13 -19.83
N ASN A 3 -23.75 6.03 -19.11
CA ASN A 3 -22.94 5.62 -17.96
C ASN A 3 -21.63 5.04 -18.47
N GLU A 4 -20.69 5.90 -18.87
CA GLU A 4 -19.31 5.47 -19.12
C GLU A 4 -18.70 4.96 -17.81
N LYS A 5 -18.21 3.72 -17.83
CA LYS A 5 -17.56 3.10 -16.68
C LYS A 5 -16.19 3.72 -16.47
N PRO A 6 -15.81 4.07 -15.23
CA PRO A 6 -14.52 4.69 -14.95
C PRO A 6 -13.36 3.73 -15.31
N VAL A 7 -12.29 4.27 -15.89
CA VAL A 7 -11.07 3.50 -16.19
C VAL A 7 -10.19 3.38 -14.94
N CYS A 8 -9.44 2.28 -14.86
CA CYS A 8 -8.66 1.92 -13.66
C CYS A 8 -7.71 3.03 -13.16
N LYS A 9 -7.17 3.84 -14.08
CA LYS A 9 -6.30 4.97 -13.74
C LYS A 9 -7.03 6.04 -12.94
N ASP A 10 -8.26 6.37 -13.33
CA ASP A 10 -9.06 7.40 -12.68
C ASP A 10 -9.56 6.92 -11.32
N VAL A 11 -9.87 5.62 -11.21
CA VAL A 11 -10.18 4.97 -9.93
C VAL A 11 -8.98 5.05 -8.98
N MET A 12 -7.78 4.75 -9.47
CA MET A 12 -6.57 4.82 -8.64
C MET A 12 -6.20 6.24 -8.23
N ALA A 13 -6.32 7.22 -9.14
CA ALA A 13 -6.11 8.63 -8.80
C ALA A 13 -7.09 9.06 -7.69
N HIS A 14 -8.38 8.77 -7.86
CA HIS A 14 -9.39 9.10 -6.85
C HIS A 14 -9.13 8.43 -5.50
N ILE A 15 -8.73 7.16 -5.49
CA ILE A 15 -8.34 6.42 -4.28
C ILE A 15 -7.14 7.11 -3.60
N CYS A 16 -6.11 7.47 -4.35
CA CYS A 16 -4.93 8.15 -3.83
C CYS A 16 -5.28 9.53 -3.25
N ASP A 17 -6.09 10.31 -3.96
CA ASP A 17 -6.47 11.67 -3.58
C ASP A 17 -7.38 11.67 -2.34
N ASN A 18 -8.28 10.69 -2.20
CA ASN A 18 -9.33 10.74 -1.16
C ASN A 18 -9.01 9.91 0.08
N LEU A 19 -8.24 8.81 -0.04
CA LEU A 19 -7.83 8.04 1.13
C LEU A 19 -6.61 8.64 1.84
N GLY A 20 -5.87 9.56 1.18
CA GLY A 20 -4.69 10.20 1.73
C GLY A 20 -4.92 11.58 2.37
N GLU A 21 -5.89 12.37 1.89
CA GLU A 21 -5.89 13.82 2.12
C GLU A 21 -6.87 14.31 3.22
N GLU A 22 -8.00 13.65 3.49
CA GLU A 22 -8.98 14.09 4.51
C GLU A 22 -8.93 13.29 5.83
N LEU A 23 -7.74 13.20 6.43
CA LEU A 23 -7.53 12.48 7.70
C LEU A 23 -8.20 13.15 8.91
N GLU A 24 -8.59 14.43 8.78
CA GLU A 24 -9.27 15.22 9.83
C GLU A 24 -10.79 15.27 9.65
N SER A 25 -11.35 14.49 8.71
CA SER A 25 -12.80 14.39 8.57
C SER A 25 -13.43 13.82 9.87
N PRO A 26 -14.69 14.18 10.20
CA PRO A 26 -15.36 13.67 11.40
C PRO A 26 -15.37 12.13 11.50
N ASN A 27 -15.49 11.45 10.36
CA ASN A 27 -15.48 9.99 10.31
C ASN A 27 -14.08 9.42 10.60
N CYS A 28 -13.02 10.02 10.06
CA CYS A 28 -11.64 9.62 10.36
C CYS A 28 -11.31 9.77 11.84
N LEU A 29 -11.75 10.87 12.48
CA LEU A 29 -11.58 11.09 13.91
C LEU A 29 -12.32 10.05 14.76
N LEU A 30 -13.55 9.69 14.39
CA LEU A 30 -14.31 8.64 15.07
C LEU A 30 -13.65 7.27 14.94
N ILE A 31 -13.17 6.93 13.74
CA ILE A 31 -12.45 5.67 13.49
C ILE A 31 -11.15 5.63 14.29
N LYS A 32 -10.38 6.74 14.31
CA LYS A 32 -9.14 6.86 15.07
C LYS A 32 -9.40 6.63 16.56
N LYS A 33 -10.41 7.31 17.11
CA LYS A 33 -10.83 7.12 18.50
C LYS A 33 -11.22 5.66 18.79
N HIS A 34 -11.97 5.02 17.89
CA HIS A 34 -12.33 3.61 18.07
C HIS A 34 -11.10 2.69 18.07
N ILE A 35 -10.13 2.90 17.18
CA ILE A 35 -8.87 2.13 17.14
C ILE A 35 -8.07 2.33 18.44
N GLU A 36 -8.15 3.50 19.06
CA GLU A 36 -7.48 3.78 20.34
C GLU A 36 -8.19 3.14 21.55
N GLU A 37 -9.52 3.03 21.53
CA GLU A 37 -10.33 2.51 22.65
C GLU A 37 -10.65 1.01 22.57
N CYS A 38 -10.58 0.39 21.39
CA CYS A 38 -10.92 -1.01 21.16
C CYS A 38 -9.67 -1.88 20.96
N ASP A 39 -9.37 -2.75 21.92
CA ASP A 39 -8.18 -3.62 21.90
C ASP A 39 -8.05 -4.47 20.62
N ASN A 40 -9.15 -5.02 20.12
CA ASN A 40 -9.14 -5.85 18.91
C ASN A 40 -8.76 -5.04 17.67
N CYS A 41 -9.33 -3.84 17.52
CA CYS A 41 -9.03 -2.96 16.39
C CYS A 41 -7.63 -2.37 16.50
N ASN A 42 -7.19 -2.03 17.71
CA ASN A 42 -5.83 -1.59 17.99
C ASN A 42 -4.81 -2.65 17.57
N HIS A 43 -5.00 -3.89 18.02
CA HIS A 43 -4.11 -5.00 17.71
C HIS A 43 -4.05 -5.28 16.21
N TYR A 44 -5.20 -5.29 15.54
CA TYR A 44 -5.23 -5.46 14.08
C TYR A 44 -4.49 -4.33 13.36
N PHE A 45 -4.75 -3.07 13.74
CA PHE A 45 -4.06 -1.91 13.19
C PHE A 45 -2.53 -2.03 13.36
N LYS A 46 -2.07 -2.40 14.56
CA LYS A 46 -0.64 -2.62 14.85
C LYS A 46 -0.05 -3.78 14.05
N SER A 47 -0.79 -4.86 13.83
CA SER A 47 -0.35 -5.96 12.97
C SER A 47 -0.14 -5.49 11.53
N VAL A 48 -1.05 -4.68 10.98
CA VAL A 48 -0.93 -4.14 9.62
C VAL A 48 0.24 -3.15 9.53
N GLU A 49 0.35 -2.23 10.49
CA GLU A 49 1.46 -1.27 10.59
C GLU A 49 2.82 -1.99 10.63
N THR A 50 2.95 -3.00 11.49
CA THR A 50 4.16 -3.82 11.61
C THR A 50 4.48 -4.55 10.30
N THR A 51 3.46 -5.08 9.61
CA THR A 51 3.63 -5.75 8.32
C THR A 51 4.21 -4.78 7.27
N ILE A 52 3.64 -3.56 7.18
CA ILE A 52 4.14 -2.52 6.28
C ILE A 52 5.58 -2.15 6.63
N GLU A 53 5.91 -2.01 7.91
CA GLU A 53 7.29 -1.75 8.34
C GLU A 53 8.25 -2.86 7.92
N PHE A 54 7.86 -4.12 8.04
CA PHE A 54 8.69 -5.24 7.59
C PHE A 54 8.96 -5.14 6.10
N TYR A 55 7.95 -4.87 5.27
CA TYR A 55 8.16 -4.67 3.82
C TYR A 55 9.04 -3.45 3.51
N LYS A 56 8.90 -2.34 4.24
CA LYS A 56 9.77 -1.16 4.07
C LYS A 56 11.22 -1.44 4.47
N LYS A 57 11.43 -2.22 5.54
CA LYS A 57 12.74 -2.63 6.05
C LYS A 57 13.33 -3.81 5.28
N TYR A 58 12.52 -4.51 4.47
CA TYR A 58 12.91 -5.62 3.63
C TYR A 58 13.81 -5.13 2.49
N ASN A 59 15.07 -4.85 2.83
CA ASN A 59 16.12 -4.47 1.89
C ASN A 59 16.85 -5.71 1.40
N VAL A 60 16.12 -6.65 0.79
CA VAL A 60 16.78 -7.78 0.13
C VAL A 60 17.39 -7.27 -1.16
N THR A 61 18.68 -6.99 -1.09
CA THR A 61 19.52 -6.81 -2.27
C THR A 61 19.70 -8.17 -2.92
N ILE A 62 19.24 -8.28 -4.16
CA ILE A 62 19.54 -9.44 -4.99
C ILE A 62 21.05 -9.40 -5.26
N SER A 63 21.75 -10.50 -5.07
CA SER A 63 23.16 -10.60 -5.44
C SER A 63 23.32 -10.30 -6.93
N GLU A 64 24.41 -9.64 -7.33
CA GLU A 64 24.72 -9.40 -8.75
C GLU A 64 24.66 -10.69 -9.58
N ASP A 65 25.12 -11.82 -9.03
CA ASP A 65 25.02 -13.13 -9.70
C ASP A 65 23.58 -13.52 -10.07
N ALA A 66 22.65 -13.44 -9.12
CA ALA A 66 21.24 -13.72 -9.36
C ALA A 66 20.60 -12.72 -10.34
N HIS A 67 21.01 -11.46 -10.32
CA HIS A 67 20.59 -10.47 -11.31
C HIS A 67 21.09 -10.84 -12.70
N ASN A 68 22.38 -11.13 -12.85
CA ASN A 68 23.01 -11.49 -14.13
C ASN A 68 22.40 -12.77 -14.72
N ARG A 69 22.16 -13.78 -13.87
CA ARG A 69 21.46 -15.02 -14.29
C ARG A 69 20.04 -14.75 -14.78
N LEU A 70 19.30 -13.85 -14.13
CA LEU A 70 17.97 -13.47 -14.57
C LEU A 70 18.02 -12.77 -15.93
N MET A 71 18.91 -11.79 -16.07
CA MET A 71 19.08 -11.03 -17.31
C MET A 71 19.53 -11.94 -18.48
N GLU A 72 20.37 -12.95 -18.20
CA GLU A 72 20.74 -13.98 -19.18
C GLU A 72 19.54 -14.84 -19.59
N CYS A 73 18.76 -15.35 -18.62
CA CYS A 73 17.56 -16.13 -18.90
C CYS A 73 16.51 -15.36 -19.72
N LEU A 74 16.42 -14.04 -19.52
CA LEU A 74 15.50 -13.18 -20.25
C LEU A 74 16.05 -12.71 -21.61
N GLY A 75 17.33 -12.97 -21.91
CA GLY A 75 17.98 -12.48 -23.12
C GLY A 75 18.13 -10.95 -23.14
N LEU A 76 18.26 -10.34 -21.97
CA LEU A 76 18.36 -8.89 -21.76
C LEU A 76 19.77 -8.43 -21.34
N ASN A 77 20.75 -9.34 -21.31
CA ASN A 77 22.14 -8.96 -21.13
C ASN A 77 22.62 -8.16 -22.36
N GLU A 78 23.09 -6.93 -22.15
CA GLU A 78 23.78 -6.12 -23.17
C GLU A 78 25.22 -6.60 -23.42
#